data_AF-A0A923VB37-F1
#
_entry.id   AF-A0A923VB37-F1
#
_cell.length_a   1.000
_cell.length_b   1.000
_cell.length_c   1.000
_cell.angle_alpha   90.00
_cell.angle_beta   90.00
_cell.angle_gamma   90.00
#
_symmetry.space_group_name_H-M   'P 1'
#
loop_
_entity.id
_entity.type
_entity.pdbx_description
1 polymer ?
#
loop_
_entity_poly.entity_id
_entity_poly.type
_entity_poly.pdbx_seq_one_letter_code
_entity_poly.pdbx_strand_id
1 'polypeptide(L)'
;MKIGLYLDEISLQILKKGLFVSCEPKQRIEELAPGLPDERVAEIGETYLVCNMNNEEQGKAKLIDAFTTTFGEPDARLLALIGFQDNIEKFQKEFGAFYQKQFPDAELLSETELFVTIYEPVRDS
;
A
#
# COMPACT_ATOMS: atom_id res chain seq x y z
N MET A 1 -13.14 -16.24 0.30
CA MET A 1 -12.78 -14.95 0.92
C MET A 1 -11.41 -15.13 1.55
N LYS A 2 -10.39 -14.44 1.04
CA LYS A 2 -9.04 -14.49 1.61
C LYS A 2 -8.97 -13.54 2.80
N ILE A 3 -8.43 -14.00 3.93
CA ILE A 3 -7.98 -13.09 5.00
C ILE A 3 -6.68 -12.50 4.50
N GLY A 4 -6.62 -11.18 4.31
CA GLY A 4 -5.47 -10.62 3.56
C GLY A 4 -5.09 -9.18 3.86
N LEU A 5 -5.77 -8.51 4.78
CA LEU A 5 -5.44 -7.14 5.19
C LEU A 5 -5.56 -6.99 6.69
N TYR A 6 -4.42 -6.83 7.36
CA TYR A 6 -4.32 -6.47 8.77
C TYR A 6 -3.97 -5.00 8.86
N LEU A 7 -4.91 -4.19 9.32
CA LEU A 7 -4.79 -2.74 9.31
C LEU A 7 -4.79 -2.20 10.74
N ASP A 8 -3.93 -1.21 10.98
CA ASP A 8 -4.01 -0.40 12.20
C ASP A 8 -5.24 0.51 12.19
N GLU A 9 -5.51 1.16 13.32
CA GLU A 9 -6.71 2.00 13.48
C GLU A 9 -6.76 3.13 12.43
N ILE A 10 -5.63 3.73 12.09
CA ILE A 10 -5.56 4.84 11.12
C ILE A 10 -5.89 4.32 9.72
N SER A 11 -5.28 3.21 9.32
CA SER A 11 -5.46 2.57 8.02
C SER A 11 -6.90 2.09 7.83
N LEU A 12 -7.53 1.57 8.90
CA LEU A 12 -8.96 1.24 8.91
C LEU A 12 -9.83 2.48 8.70
N GLN A 13 -9.53 3.60 9.35
CA GLN A 13 -10.28 4.85 9.17
C GLN A 13 -10.12 5.42 7.76
N ILE A 14 -8.93 5.29 7.15
CA ILE A 14 -8.68 5.67 5.75
C ILE A 14 -9.56 4.83 4.82
N LEU A 15 -9.48 3.50 4.93
CA LEU A 15 -10.28 2.57 4.13
C LEU A 15 -11.79 2.83 4.29
N LYS A 16 -12.27 3.07 5.51
CA LYS A 16 -13.71 3.34 5.74
C LYS A 16 -14.19 4.62 5.04
N LYS A 17 -13.31 5.60 4.81
CA LYS A 17 -13.64 6.88 4.18
C LYS A 17 -13.53 6.86 2.66
N GLY A 18 -12.74 5.95 2.09
CA GLY A 18 -12.47 5.92 0.65
C GLY A 18 -11.41 4.91 0.29
N LEU A 19 -10.49 5.28 -0.60
CA LEU A 19 -9.42 4.39 -1.02
C LEU A 19 -8.35 4.25 0.06
N PHE A 20 -7.88 3.03 0.25
CA PHE A 20 -6.68 2.73 1.01
C PHE A 20 -5.55 2.37 0.04
N VAL A 21 -4.44 3.11 0.13
CA VAL A 21 -3.24 2.85 -0.67
C VAL A 21 -2.14 2.37 0.25
N SER A 22 -1.57 1.21 -0.05
CA SER A 22 -0.31 0.77 0.53
C SER A 22 0.81 0.93 -0.49
N CYS A 23 1.97 1.38 -0.02
CA CYS A 23 3.17 1.61 -0.81
C CYS A 23 4.39 1.26 0.02
N GLU A 24 5.12 0.22 -0.37
CA GLU A 24 6.29 -0.28 0.36
C GLU A 24 7.37 -0.75 -0.63
N PRO A 25 8.67 -0.78 -0.24
CA PRO A 25 9.71 -1.32 -1.11
C PRO A 25 9.43 -2.77 -1.49
N LYS A 26 9.42 -3.06 -2.79
CA LYS A 26 9.09 -4.38 -3.32
C LYS A 26 10.02 -5.45 -2.76
N GLN A 27 11.32 -5.16 -2.68
CA GLN A 27 12.31 -6.08 -2.12
C GLN A 27 11.99 -6.47 -0.68
N ARG A 28 11.57 -5.52 0.15
CA ARG A 28 11.20 -5.79 1.55
C ARG A 28 9.98 -6.72 1.63
N ILE A 29 9.00 -6.52 0.76
CA ILE A 29 7.83 -7.41 0.69
C ILE A 29 8.28 -8.82 0.31
N GLU A 30 9.14 -8.96 -0.71
CA GLU A 30 9.66 -10.26 -1.15
C GLU A 30 10.45 -10.98 -0.05
N GLU A 31 11.21 -10.25 0.78
CA GLU A 31 11.94 -10.81 1.92
C GLU A 31 11.01 -11.34 3.02
N LEU A 32 9.84 -10.71 3.23
CA LEU A 32 8.88 -11.08 4.28
C LEU A 32 7.84 -12.11 3.79
N ALA A 33 7.41 -11.98 2.54
CA ALA A 33 6.37 -12.78 1.90
C ALA A 33 6.72 -12.96 0.40
N PRO A 34 7.60 -13.92 0.07
CA PRO A 34 8.04 -14.16 -1.30
C PRO A 34 6.88 -14.41 -2.26
N GLY A 35 6.90 -13.73 -3.42
CA GLY A 35 5.88 -13.84 -4.47
C GLY A 35 4.59 -13.07 -4.20
N LEU A 36 4.47 -12.39 -3.05
CA LEU A 36 3.27 -11.61 -2.74
C LEU A 36 2.98 -10.49 -3.75
N PRO A 37 3.97 -9.73 -4.29
CA PRO A 37 3.69 -8.73 -5.31
C PRO A 37 3.02 -9.32 -6.55
N ASP A 38 3.55 -10.43 -7.07
CA ASP A 38 3.00 -11.11 -8.24
C ASP A 38 1.60 -11.69 -7.94
N GLU A 39 1.38 -12.24 -6.74
CA GLU A 39 0.06 -12.68 -6.29
C GLU A 39 -0.93 -11.51 -6.31
N ARG A 40 -0.59 -10.35 -5.72
CA ARG A 40 -1.50 -9.20 -5.68
C ARG A 40 -1.83 -8.66 -7.07
N VAL A 41 -0.88 -8.68 -8.01
CA VAL A 41 -1.16 -8.32 -9.40
C VAL A 41 -2.16 -9.30 -10.04
N ALA A 42 -2.01 -10.60 -9.79
CA ALA A 42 -2.93 -11.62 -10.30
C ALA A 42 -4.33 -11.57 -9.64
N GLU A 43 -4.44 -10.95 -8.47
CA GLU A 43 -5.66 -10.86 -7.67
C GLU A 43 -6.40 -9.52 -7.77
N ILE A 44 -6.03 -8.66 -8.71
CA ILE A 44 -6.79 -7.44 -8.97
C ILE A 44 -8.25 -7.81 -9.27
N GLY A 45 -9.17 -7.22 -8.51
CA GLY A 45 -10.61 -7.51 -8.54
C GLY A 45 -11.10 -8.38 -7.39
N GLU A 46 -10.20 -9.08 -6.68
CA GLU A 46 -10.56 -9.96 -5.56
C GLU A 46 -10.93 -9.17 -4.30
N THR A 47 -11.75 -9.81 -3.46
CA THR A 47 -12.21 -9.25 -2.18
C THR A 47 -11.54 -9.95 -1.00
N TYR A 48 -10.97 -9.14 -0.12
CA TYR A 48 -10.27 -9.54 1.09
C TYR A 48 -11.08 -9.21 2.34
N LEU A 49 -10.99 -10.09 3.32
CA LEU A 49 -11.41 -9.77 4.68
C LEU A 49 -10.38 -8.83 5.30
N VAL A 50 -10.87 -7.76 5.91
CA VAL A 50 -10.08 -6.76 6.63
C VAL A 50 -10.20 -7.04 8.11
N CYS A 51 -9.07 -7.26 8.77
CA CYS A 51 -8.97 -7.45 10.20
C CYS A 51 -8.16 -6.32 10.84
N ASN A 52 -8.40 -6.05 12.12
CA ASN A 52 -7.49 -5.22 12.90
C ASN A 52 -6.26 -6.04 13.36
N MET A 53 -5.32 -5.38 14.04
CA MET A 53 -4.11 -6.02 14.57
C MET A 53 -4.35 -7.09 15.65
N ASN A 54 -5.58 -7.20 16.18
CA ASN A 54 -6.00 -8.24 17.12
C ASN A 54 -6.71 -9.42 16.43
N ASN A 55 -6.70 -9.47 15.09
CA ASN A 55 -7.40 -10.45 14.25
C ASN A 55 -8.94 -10.36 14.31
N GLU A 56 -9.50 -9.23 14.75
CA GLU A 56 -10.95 -9.01 14.76
C GLU A 56 -11.41 -8.48 13.40
N GLU A 57 -12.45 -9.08 12.84
CA GLU A 57 -13.03 -8.68 11.55
C GLU A 57 -13.59 -7.25 11.60
N GLN A 58 -13.21 -6.43 10.64
CA GLN A 58 -13.61 -5.02 10.53
C GLN A 58 -14.45 -4.73 9.28
N GLY A 59 -14.45 -5.64 8.31
CA GLY A 59 -15.18 -5.51 7.05
C GLY A 59 -14.47 -6.20 5.91
N LYS A 60 -14.74 -5.72 4.69
CA LYS A 60 -14.19 -6.27 3.44
C LYS A 60 -13.64 -5.13 2.59
N ALA A 61 -12.59 -5.43 1.83
CA ALA A 61 -12.03 -4.51 0.85
C ALA A 61 -11.74 -5.24 -0.46
N LYS A 62 -11.97 -4.56 -1.57
CA LYS A 62 -11.67 -5.07 -2.91
C LYS A 62 -10.35 -4.46 -3.37
N LEU A 63 -9.42 -5.30 -3.85
CA LEU A 63 -8.20 -4.83 -4.51
C LEU A 63 -8.57 -4.34 -5.90
N ILE A 64 -8.40 -3.04 -6.16
CA ILE A 64 -8.79 -2.43 -7.43
C ILE A 64 -7.60 -2.20 -8.36
N ASP A 65 -6.38 -2.14 -7.82
CA ASP A 65 -5.17 -1.96 -8.62
C ASP A 65 -3.95 -2.41 -7.81
N ALA A 66 -2.93 -2.91 -8.52
CA ALA A 66 -1.64 -3.29 -7.96
C ALA A 66 -0.55 -3.12 -9.03
N PHE A 67 0.51 -2.39 -8.71
CA PHE A 67 1.57 -2.08 -9.67
C PHE A 67 2.90 -1.75 -8.99
N THR A 68 3.98 -1.81 -9.76
CA THR A 68 5.32 -1.37 -9.34
C THR A 68 5.64 -0.01 -9.94
N THR A 69 6.27 0.84 -9.14
CA THR A 69 6.85 2.11 -9.56
C THR A 69 8.24 2.28 -8.93
N THR A 70 9.00 3.31 -9.29
CA THR A 70 10.25 3.64 -8.59
C THR A 70 10.05 4.82 -7.62
N PHE A 71 10.89 4.90 -6.60
CA PHE A 71 10.90 6.03 -5.67
C PHE A 71 11.40 7.32 -6.34
N GLY A 72 12.32 7.21 -7.29
CA GLY A 72 12.86 8.32 -8.09
C GLY A 72 11.84 8.92 -9.05
N GLU A 73 11.04 8.07 -9.69
CA GLU A 73 10.02 8.45 -10.68
C GLU A 73 8.70 7.74 -10.35
N PRO A 74 8.00 8.18 -9.28
CA PRO A 74 6.76 7.55 -8.84
C PRO A 74 5.63 7.77 -9.86
N ASP A 75 4.81 6.73 -10.06
CA ASP A 75 3.62 6.77 -10.90
C ASP A 75 2.68 7.88 -10.40
N ALA A 76 2.19 8.69 -11.32
CA ALA A 76 1.30 9.82 -11.01
C ALA A 76 0.03 9.39 -10.25
N ARG A 77 -0.45 8.14 -10.46
CA ARG A 77 -1.59 7.59 -9.72
C ARG A 77 -1.28 7.47 -8.24
N LEU A 78 -0.09 6.97 -7.88
CA LEU A 78 0.35 6.90 -6.48
C LEU A 78 0.31 8.30 -5.87
N LEU A 79 1.03 9.25 -6.48
CA LEU A 79 1.17 10.61 -5.95
C LEU A 79 -0.19 11.31 -5.76
N ALA A 80 -1.09 11.18 -6.73
CA ALA A 80 -2.43 11.77 -6.64
C ALA A 80 -3.23 11.19 -5.46
N LEU A 81 -3.18 9.87 -5.26
CA LEU A 81 -3.97 9.18 -4.23
C LEU A 81 -3.47 9.43 -2.81
N ILE A 82 -2.16 9.58 -2.62
CA ILE A 82 -1.57 9.87 -1.31
C ILE A 82 -1.40 11.37 -1.03
N GLY A 83 -1.87 12.24 -1.94
CA GLY A 83 -1.98 13.69 -1.71
C GLY A 83 -0.77 14.54 -2.10
N PHE A 84 0.19 13.98 -2.86
CA PHE A 84 1.33 14.72 -3.41
C PHE A 84 1.08 15.30 -4.81
N GLN A 85 0.01 14.89 -5.48
CA GLN A 85 -0.34 15.35 -6.84
C GLN A 85 0.76 15.04 -7.85
N ASP A 86 1.49 16.06 -8.34
CA ASP A 86 2.63 15.94 -9.25
C ASP A 86 3.97 16.28 -8.56
N ASN A 87 3.96 16.48 -7.24
CA ASN A 87 5.13 16.94 -6.49
C ASN A 87 6.01 15.76 -6.02
N ILE A 88 6.85 15.28 -6.94
CA ILE A 88 7.81 14.20 -6.69
C ILE A 88 8.81 14.56 -5.59
N GLU A 89 9.35 15.79 -5.58
CA GLU A 89 10.33 16.23 -4.58
C GLU A 89 9.77 16.16 -3.15
N LYS A 90 8.52 16.60 -2.98
CA LYS A 90 7.82 16.54 -1.69
C LYS A 90 7.55 15.10 -1.28
N PHE A 91 7.11 14.25 -2.22
CA PHE A 91 6.95 12.82 -1.97
C PHE A 91 8.26 12.19 -1.50
N GLN A 92 9.37 12.38 -2.22
CA GLN A 92 10.66 11.81 -1.87
C GLN A 92 11.13 12.27 -0.49
N LYS A 93 10.97 13.56 -0.18
CA LYS A 93 11.34 14.10 1.13
C LYS A 93 10.49 13.52 2.26
N GLU A 94 9.17 13.54 2.13
CA GLU A 94 8.26 13.17 3.22
C GLU A 94 8.14 11.65 3.38
N PHE A 95 7.98 10.91 2.28
CA PHE A 95 7.94 9.45 2.30
C PHE A 95 9.30 8.87 2.68
N GLY A 96 10.40 9.41 2.15
CA GLY A 96 11.75 9.01 2.53
C GLY A 96 12.02 9.22 4.02
N ALA A 97 11.66 10.39 4.58
CA ALA A 97 11.81 10.65 6.01
C ALA A 97 10.92 9.75 6.88
N PHE A 98 9.70 9.47 6.45
CA PHE A 98 8.80 8.53 7.12
C PHE A 98 9.40 7.12 7.14
N TYR A 99 9.85 6.62 6.00
CA TYR A 99 10.42 5.29 5.85
C TYR A 99 11.71 5.13 6.67
N GLN A 100 12.62 6.10 6.59
CA GLN A 100 13.86 6.13 7.37
C GLN A 100 13.60 6.12 8.89
N LYS A 101 12.53 6.77 9.35
CA LYS A 101 12.15 6.74 10.76
C LYS A 101 11.67 5.35 11.20
N GLN A 102 11.00 4.63 10.31
CA GLN A 102 10.49 3.28 10.59
C GLN A 102 11.58 2.21 10.42
N PHE A 103 12.51 2.42 9.48
CA PHE A 103 13.59 1.51 9.14
C PHE A 103 14.92 2.29 9.03
N PRO A 104 15.59 2.55 10.17
CA PRO A 104 16.80 3.40 10.20
C PRO A 104 17.99 2.88 9.38
N ASP A 105 18.01 1.59 9.07
CA ASP A 105 19.08 0.97 8.29
C ASP A 105 18.74 0.83 6.79
N ALA A 106 17.55 1.28 6.37
CA ALA A 106 17.07 1.11 5.00
C ALA A 106 16.94 2.48 4.30
N GLU A 107 17.79 2.70 3.30
CA GLU A 107 17.76 3.88 2.45
C GLU A 107 16.88 3.63 1.21
N LEU A 108 16.05 4.61 0.85
CA LEU A 108 15.33 4.62 -0.43
C LEU A 108 16.17 5.36 -1.47
N LEU A 109 16.64 4.63 -2.47
CA LEU A 109 17.35 5.16 -3.63
C LEU A 109 16.37 5.44 -4.77
N SER A 110 16.78 6.19 -5.78
CA SER A 110 15.90 6.56 -6.89
C SER A 110 15.39 5.33 -7.66
N GLU A 111 16.24 4.31 -7.79
CA GLU A 111 15.95 3.02 -8.41
C GLU A 111 15.14 2.07 -7.52
N THR A 112 14.90 2.41 -6.25
CA THR A 112 14.16 1.54 -5.33
C THR A 112 12.75 1.33 -5.87
N GLU A 113 12.44 0.08 -6.20
CA GLU A 113 11.10 -0.34 -6.60
C GLU A 113 10.15 -0.29 -5.40
N LEU A 114 9.04 0.41 -5.59
CA LEU A 114 7.92 0.46 -4.66
C LEU A 114 6.78 -0.35 -5.25
N PHE A 115 6.24 -1.27 -4.46
CA PHE A 115 5.02 -1.98 -4.81
C PHE A 115 3.83 -1.27 -4.18
N VAL A 116 2.84 -0.97 -5.01
CA VAL A 116 1.65 -0.20 -4.66
C VAL A 116 0.44 -1.10 -4.78
N THR A 117 -0.44 -1.08 -3.78
CA THR A 117 -1.75 -1.72 -3.84
C THR A 117 -2.84 -0.73 -3.44
N ILE A 118 -3.96 -0.76 -4.16
CA ILE A 118 -5.07 0.17 -3.96
C ILE A 118 -6.32 -0.65 -3.66
N TYR A 119 -6.95 -0.36 -2.53
CA TYR A 119 -8.15 -1.04 -2.07
C TYR A 119 -9.31 -0.07 -1.91
N GLU A 120 -10.52 -0.55 -2.21
CA GLU A 120 -11.77 0.14 -1.90
C GLU A 120 -12.60 -0.64 -0.87
N PRO A 121 -13.32 0.03 0.05
CA PRO A 121 -14.19 -0.63 1.00
C PRO A 121 -15.40 -1.23 0.28
N VAL A 122 -15.69 -2.50 0.56
CA VAL A 122 -16.94 -3.12 0.09
C VAL A 122 -18.04 -2.72 1.07
N ARG A 123 -19.04 -1.98 0.58
CA ARG A 123 -20.22 -1.60 1.35
C ARG A 123 -21.27 -2.69 1.15
N ASP A 124 -21.59 -3.42 2.22
CA ASP A 124 -22.74 -4.31 2.20
C ASP A 124 -24.01 -3.45 1.96
N SER A 125 -24.80 -3.85 0.95
CA SER A 125 -26.01 -3.15 0.49
C SER A 125 -27.19 -3.37 1.42
#